data_AF-A0A392SLL6-F1
#
_entry.id   AF-A0A392SLL6-F1
#
_cell.length_a   1.000
_cell.length_b   1.000
_cell.length_c   1.000
_cell.angle_alpha   90.00
_cell.angle_beta   90.00
_cell.angle_gamma   90.00
#
_symmetry.space_group_name_H-M   'P 1'
#
loop_
_entity.id
_entity.type
_entity.pdbx_description
1 polymer ?
#
loop_
_entity_poly.entity_id
_entity_poly.type
_entity_poly.pdbx_seq_one_letter_code
_entity_poly.pdbx_strand_id
1 'polypeptide(L)' 'MCAANDYVVGAVLGQRHDKTFHSIYYASSILNEAQLNYTTTEKELLAV' A
#
# COMPACT_ATOMS: atom_id res chain seq x y z
N MET A 1 -1.75 5.22 4.50
CA MET A 1 -1.48 3.93 5.21
C MET A 1 -1.22 2.90 4.15
N CYS A 2 -0.14 2.14 4.24
CA CYS A 2 0.26 1.20 3.20
C CYS A 2 0.37 -0.21 3.79
N ALA A 3 0.05 -1.22 2.99
CA ALA A 3 0.12 -2.62 3.37
C ALA A 3 0.60 -3.43 2.17
N ALA A 4 1.50 -4.39 2.40
CA ALA A 4 1.93 -5.32 1.38
C ALA A 4 1.61 -6.76 1.81
N ASN A 5 1.17 -7.58 0.86
CA ASN A 5 1.16 -9.03 1.00
C ASN A 5 2.12 -9.63 -0.04
N ASP A 6 2.19 -10.96 -0.11
CA ASP A 6 3.15 -11.62 -1.00
C ASP A 6 2.96 -11.31 -2.49
N TYR A 7 1.75 -10.92 -2.90
CA TYR A 7 1.34 -10.77 -4.30
C TYR A 7 0.80 -9.38 -4.67
N VAL A 8 0.43 -8.56 -3.70
CA VAL A 8 -0.32 -7.31 -3.87
C VAL A 8 0.20 -6.29 -2.87
N VAL A 9 0.36 -5.06 -3.34
CA VAL A 9 0.60 -3.89 -2.49
C VAL A 9 -0.65 -3.01 -2.49
N GLY A 10 -0.98 -2.43 -1.35
CA GLY A 10 -2.13 -1.57 -1.16
C GLY A 10 -1.75 -0.28 -0.46
N ALA A 11 -2.36 0.82 -0.88
CA ALA A 11 -2.23 2.13 -0.28
C ALA A 11 -3.60 2.75 -0.06
N VAL A 12 -3.77 3.33 1.12
CA VAL A 12 -4.97 4.09 1.50
C VAL A 12 -4.61 5.56 1.53
N LEU A 13 -5.22 6.33 0.62
CA LEU A 13 -5.27 7.77 0.69
C LEU A 13 -6.39 8.15 1.66
N GLY A 14 -6.05 8.96 2.64
CA GLY A 14 -7.02 9.52 3.54
C GLY A 14 -6.79 11.00 3.76
N GLN A 15 -7.88 11.67 4.10
CA GLN A 15 -7.91 13.08 4.47
C GLN A 15 -8.20 13.19 5.96
N ARG A 16 -7.54 14.13 6.62
CA ARG A 16 -7.85 14.45 8.01
C ARG A 16 -8.93 15.53 8.04
N HIS A 17 -10.04 15.26 8.74
CA HIS A 17 -11.10 16.23 9.01
C HIS A 17 -11.49 16.15 10.50
N ASP A 18 -11.62 17.29 11.16
CA ASP A 18 -11.98 17.37 12.59
C ASP A 18 -11.19 16.43 13.50
N LYS A 19 -9.87 16.35 13.28
CA LYS A 19 -8.91 15.48 13.98
C LYS A 19 -9.07 13.98 13.70
N THR A 20 -10.08 13.56 12.96
CA THR A 20 -10.31 12.16 12.52
C THR A 20 -9.70 11.93 11.14
N PHE A 21 -9.16 10.73 10.93
CA PHE A 21 -8.65 10.31 9.62
C PHE A 21 -9.75 9.59 8.84
N HIS A 22 -10.10 10.11 7.68
CA HIS A 22 -11.09 9.55 6.77
C HIS A 22 -10.39 8.98 5.55
N SER A 23 -10.58 7.69 5.26
CA SER A 23 -10.14 7.14 3.98
C SER A 23 -10.99 7.73 2.86
N ILE A 24 -10.33 8.24 1.81
CA ILE A 24 -10.98 8.82 0.63
C ILE A 24 -10.73 7.99 -0.63
N TYR A 25 -9.65 7.20 -0.67
CA TYR A 25 -9.35 6.33 -1.80
C TYR A 25 -8.49 5.13 -1.39
N TYR A 26 -8.75 3.99 -2.02
CA TYR A 26 -7.98 2.76 -1.90
C TYR A 26 -7.33 2.44 -3.25
N ALA A 27 -6.01 2.30 -3.24
CA ALA A 27 -5.24 1.84 -4.38
C ALA A 27 -4.65 0.47 -4.05
N SER A 28 -4.66 -0.47 -5.01
CA SER A 28 -3.91 -1.71 -4.90
C SER A 28 -3.34 -2.12 -6.25
N SER A 29 -2.13 -2.68 -6.22
CA SER A 29 -1.41 -3.13 -7.40
C SER A 29 -0.87 -4.53 -7.17
N ILE A 30 -1.08 -5.42 -8.14
CA ILE A 30 -0.49 -6.77 -8.13
C ILE A 30 1.01 -6.65 -8.47
N LEU A 31 1.84 -7.36 -7.72
CA LEU A 31 3.27 -7.44 -7.93
C LEU A 31 3.60 -8.31 -9.14
N ASN A 32 4.56 -7.87 -9.95
CA ASN A 32 5.09 -8.69 -11.03
C ASN A 32 6.08 -9.75 -10.51
N GLU A 33 6.46 -10.72 -11.35
CA GLU A 33 7.35 -11.84 -10.96
C GLU A 33 8.67 -11.39 -10.32
N ALA A 34 9.24 -10.27 -10.78
CA ALA A 34 10.46 -9.72 -10.18
C ALA A 34 10.20 -9.18 -8.76
N GLN A 35 9.08 -8.48 -8.56
CA GLN A 35 8.69 -7.89 -7.28
C GLN A 35 8.17 -8.92 -6.27
N LEU A 36 7.70 -10.09 -6.71
CA LEU A 36 7.31 -11.17 -5.80
C LEU A 36 8.49 -11.66 -4.94
N ASN A 37 9.71 -11.58 -5.48
CA ASN A 37 10.95 -11.99 -4.81
C ASN A 37 11.51 -10.93 -3.83
N TYR A 38 10.87 -9.76 -3.75
CA TYR A 38 11.31 -8.69 -2.86
C TYR A 38 11.04 -9.04 -1.40
N THR A 39 11.88 -8.48 -0.52
CA THR A 39 11.67 -8.55 0.93
C THR A 39 10.43 -7.74 1.33
N THR A 40 9.84 -8.04 2.48
CA THR A 40 8.65 -7.32 2.98
C THR A 40 8.85 -5.80 3.00
N THR A 41 10.03 -5.33 3.41
CA THR A 41 10.38 -3.90 3.44
C THR A 41 10.39 -3.27 2.03
N GLU A 42 10.95 -3.96 1.04
CA GLU A 42 10.97 -3.50 -0.35
C GLU A 42 9.56 -3.47 -0.95
N LYS A 43 8.72 -4.47 -0.66
CA LYS A 43 7.30 -4.51 -1.07
C LYS A 43 6.49 -3.38 -0.43
N GLU A 44 6.75 -3.06 0.84
CA GLU A 44 6.11 -1.93 1.52
C GLU A 44 6.56 -0.58 0.95
N LEU A 45 7.82 -0.44 0.56
CA LEU A 45 8.33 0.75 -0.12
C LEU A 45 7.67 0.99 -1.47
N LEU A 46 7.27 -0.06 -2.20
CA LEU A 46 6.53 0.08 -3.47
C LEU A 46 5.11 0.64 -3.29
N ALA A 47 4.57 0.63 -2.07
CA ALA A 47 3.23 1.13 -1.78
C ALA A 47 3.21 2.63 -1.41
N VAL A 48 4.36 3.31 -1.39
CA VAL A 48 4.55 4.74 -1.06
C VAL A 48 4.67 5.57 -2.32
#